data_AF-A0A3D1KI19-F1
#
_entry.id   AF-A0A3D1KI19-F1
#
_cell.length_a   1.000
_cell.length_b   1.000
_cell.length_c   1.000
_cell.angle_alpha   90.00
_cell.angle_beta   90.00
_cell.angle_gamma   90.00
#
_symmetry.space_group_name_H-M   'P 1'
#
loop_
_entity.id
_entity.type
_entity.pdbx_description
1 polymer ?
#
loop_
_entity_poly.entity_id
_entity_poly.type
_entity_poly.pdbx_seq_one_letter_code
_entity_poly.pdbx_strand_id
1 'polypeptide(L)'
;MKKFVLPTLMAVALVSSASAQTYKFLVLQNQTGSQTGLLLQGLKLTFSGDILTALQDGKPTTFPISSLQKMFFSATETGIKSIGNDNAAFSLDGSTLTINAPAGTIAKVYDTKGRMIMSTKVTTDGKPALINTLQPGIYVVKAAQTSLKFIVK
;
A
#
# COMPACT_ATOMS: atom_id res chain seq x y z
N MET A 1 -1.92 51.53 -46.64
CA MET A 1 -2.82 50.57 -45.97
C MET A 1 -1.97 49.44 -45.39
N LYS A 2 -1.68 49.42 -44.08
CA LYS A 2 -1.01 48.30 -43.35
C LYS A 2 -0.70 48.72 -41.90
N LYS A 3 -1.68 48.71 -40.98
CA LYS A 3 -1.42 48.87 -39.53
C LYS A 3 -2.54 48.29 -38.63
N PHE A 4 -3.05 47.07 -38.85
CA PHE A 4 -4.05 46.49 -37.93
C PHE A 4 -3.99 44.96 -37.77
N VAL A 5 -2.80 44.35 -37.76
CA VAL A 5 -2.68 42.88 -37.60
C VAL A 5 -2.16 42.45 -36.22
N LEU A 6 -1.89 43.39 -35.30
CA LEU A 6 -1.18 43.07 -34.04
C LEU A 6 -2.04 42.81 -32.78
N PRO A 7 -3.33 43.18 -32.64
CA PRO A 7 -4.03 42.95 -31.37
C PRO A 7 -4.64 41.54 -31.22
N THR A 8 -4.71 40.73 -32.29
CA THR A 8 -5.45 39.45 -32.26
C THR A 8 -4.66 38.27 -31.70
N LEU A 9 -3.33 38.38 -31.53
CA LEU A 9 -2.48 37.25 -31.11
C LEU A 9 -2.35 37.08 -29.59
N MET A 10 -2.83 38.03 -28.77
CA MET A 10 -2.72 37.98 -27.30
C MET A 10 -3.93 37.37 -26.56
N ALA A 11 -4.98 36.96 -27.26
CA ALA A 11 -6.21 36.44 -26.64
C ALA A 11 -6.20 34.92 -26.36
N VAL A 12 -5.14 34.17 -26.72
CA VAL A 12 -5.14 32.69 -26.69
C VAL A 12 -4.41 32.10 -25.45
N ALA A 13 -3.89 32.92 -24.53
CA ALA A 13 -2.94 32.45 -23.51
C ALA A 13 -3.49 32.18 -22.09
N LEU A 14 -4.80 32.23 -21.83
CA LEU A 14 -5.31 32.19 -20.43
C LEU A 14 -6.34 31.10 -20.09
N VAL A 15 -6.55 30.09 -20.94
CA VAL A 15 -7.27 28.87 -20.51
C VAL A 15 -6.33 27.93 -19.75
N SER A 16 -5.89 28.39 -18.58
CA SER A 16 -5.30 27.54 -17.56
C SER A 16 -6.42 26.67 -16.99
N SER A 17 -6.66 25.51 -17.60
CA SER A 17 -7.50 24.46 -17.02
C SER A 17 -6.92 24.09 -15.65
N ALA A 18 -7.47 24.65 -14.58
CA ALA A 18 -7.18 24.19 -13.24
C ALA A 18 -7.72 22.77 -13.13
N SER A 19 -6.88 21.76 -13.39
CA SER A 19 -7.24 20.37 -13.15
C SER A 19 -7.38 20.18 -11.64
N ALA A 20 -8.61 20.16 -11.15
CA ALA A 20 -8.89 19.73 -9.78
C ALA A 20 -8.44 18.28 -9.64
N GLN A 21 -7.40 18.03 -8.84
CA GLN A 21 -6.95 16.68 -8.56
C GLN A 21 -8.02 15.99 -7.70
N THR A 22 -8.72 15.00 -8.27
CA THR A 22 -9.69 14.20 -7.53
C THR A 22 -8.95 13.21 -6.66
N TYR A 23 -8.92 13.47 -5.36
CA TYR A 23 -8.39 12.55 -4.37
C TYR A 23 -9.43 11.46 -4.05
N LYS A 24 -9.03 10.19 -4.13
CA LYS A 24 -9.90 9.03 -3.85
C LYS A 24 -9.52 8.28 -2.58
N PHE A 25 -8.35 8.57 -2.02
CA PHE A 25 -7.79 7.83 -0.90
C PHE A 25 -7.30 8.75 0.20
N LEU A 26 -7.44 8.30 1.45
CA LEU A 26 -6.65 8.78 2.58
C LEU A 26 -5.50 7.81 2.81
N VAL A 27 -4.27 8.32 2.80
CA VAL A 27 -3.06 7.54 3.04
C VAL A 27 -2.60 7.77 4.48
N LEU A 28 -2.39 6.67 5.21
CA LEU A 28 -1.76 6.65 6.51
C LEU A 28 -0.32 6.19 6.33
N GLN A 29 0.63 7.04 6.66
CA GLN A 29 2.06 6.70 6.66
C GLN A 29 2.55 6.49 8.09
N ASN A 30 3.21 5.36 8.34
CA ASN A 30 3.84 5.08 9.63
C ASN A 30 5.24 5.71 9.73
N GLN A 31 5.84 5.68 10.93
CA GLN A 31 7.19 6.21 11.18
C GLN A 31 8.30 5.59 10.32
N THR A 32 8.10 4.36 9.83
CA THR A 32 9.05 3.65 8.95
C THR A 32 8.88 3.99 7.46
N GLY A 33 7.88 4.81 7.11
CA GLY A 33 7.57 5.18 5.72
C GLY A 33 6.60 4.25 5.00
N SER A 34 6.12 3.18 5.64
CA SER A 34 5.08 2.31 5.09
C SER A 34 3.75 3.06 4.98
N GLN A 35 3.03 2.85 3.89
CA GLN A 35 1.81 3.57 3.55
C GLN A 35 0.64 2.62 3.37
N THR A 36 -0.49 2.96 3.99
CA THR A 36 -1.77 2.26 3.82
C THR A 36 -2.81 3.24 3.28
N GLY A 37 -3.38 2.92 2.12
CA GLY A 37 -4.42 3.72 1.47
C GLY A 37 -5.81 3.20 1.82
N LEU A 38 -6.67 4.10 2.26
CA LEU A 38 -8.08 3.85 2.55
C LEU A 38 -8.93 4.58 1.52
N LEU A 39 -9.93 3.91 0.95
CA LEU A 39 -10.87 4.58 0.04
C LEU A 39 -11.67 5.62 0.81
N LEU A 40 -11.83 6.83 0.27
CA LEU A 40 -12.59 7.90 0.93
C LEU A 40 -14.10 7.64 0.95
N GLN A 41 -14.60 6.86 0.00
CA GLN A 41 -16.02 6.55 -0.09
C GLN A 41 -16.46 5.75 1.15
N GLY A 42 -17.35 6.33 1.95
CA GLY A 42 -17.89 5.68 3.15
C GLY A 42 -16.90 5.59 4.32
N LEU A 43 -15.71 6.19 4.22
CA LEU A 43 -14.72 6.18 5.28
C LEU A 43 -15.17 7.02 6.48
N LYS A 44 -15.16 6.41 7.67
CA LYS A 44 -15.29 7.12 8.94
C LYS A 44 -14.06 6.85 9.80
N LEU A 45 -13.53 7.89 10.43
CA LEU A 45 -12.41 7.77 11.36
C LEU A 45 -12.89 8.10 12.76
N THR A 46 -12.55 7.25 13.72
CA THR A 46 -12.74 7.50 15.15
C THR A 46 -11.40 7.41 15.84
N PHE A 47 -11.09 8.39 16.68
CA PHE A 47 -9.89 8.42 17.50
C PHE A 47 -10.29 8.17 18.95
N SER A 48 -9.68 7.19 19.60
CA SER A 48 -9.90 6.91 21.02
C SER A 48 -8.62 6.37 21.65
N GLY A 49 -8.13 7.07 22.67
CA GLY A 49 -6.80 6.79 23.23
C GLY A 49 -5.72 6.86 22.15
N ASP A 50 -4.87 5.83 22.08
CA ASP A 50 -3.81 5.68 21.07
C ASP A 50 -4.29 4.95 19.80
N ILE A 51 -5.61 4.81 19.57
CA ILE A 51 -6.14 4.03 18.46
C ILE A 51 -6.92 4.92 17.51
N LEU A 52 -6.53 4.88 16.22
CA LEU A 52 -7.32 5.33 15.09
C LEU A 52 -8.08 4.13 14.54
N THR A 53 -9.41 4.20 14.55
CA THR A 53 -10.29 3.21 13.91
C THR A 53 -10.85 3.78 12.62
N ALA A 54 -10.48 3.17 11.50
CA ALA A 54 -11.04 3.44 10.18
C ALA A 54 -12.16 2.44 9.89
N LEU A 55 -13.39 2.93 9.72
CA LEU A 55 -14.54 2.14 9.32
C LEU A 55 -14.81 2.35 7.83
N GLN A 56 -14.74 1.27 7.05
CA GLN A 56 -15.11 1.28 5.64
C GLN A 56 -16.16 0.18 5.41
N ASP A 57 -17.31 0.52 4.87
CA ASP A 57 -18.44 -0.41 4.64
C ASP A 57 -18.81 -1.24 5.89
N GLY A 58 -18.76 -0.62 7.07
CA GLY A 58 -19.06 -1.27 8.35
C GLY A 58 -17.94 -2.17 8.89
N LYS A 59 -16.79 -2.26 8.21
CA LYS A 59 -15.63 -3.05 8.64
C LYS A 59 -14.57 -2.16 9.29
N PRO A 60 -14.29 -2.32 10.60
CA PRO A 60 -13.29 -1.54 11.28
C PRO A 60 -11.87 -2.07 10.98
N THR A 61 -10.93 -1.15 10.78
CA THR A 61 -9.49 -1.40 10.73
C THR A 61 -8.82 -0.45 11.72
N THR A 62 -7.95 -0.94 12.58
CA THR A 62 -7.31 -0.13 13.63
C THR A 62 -5.84 0.13 13.34
N PHE A 63 -5.38 1.32 13.74
CA PHE A 63 -4.00 1.76 13.63
C PHE A 63 -3.57 2.42 14.95
N PRO A 64 -2.40 2.06 15.52
CA PRO A 64 -1.84 2.80 16.65
C PRO A 64 -1.43 4.20 16.20
N ILE A 65 -1.95 5.25 16.85
CA ILE A 65 -1.64 6.66 16.53
C ILE A 65 -0.15 6.92 16.75
N SER A 66 0.42 6.37 17.82
CA SER A 66 1.85 6.40 18.12
C SER A 66 2.72 5.88 16.98
N SER A 67 2.23 4.97 16.13
CA SER A 67 2.95 4.46 14.97
C SER A 67 2.83 5.33 13.72
N LEU A 68 1.89 6.28 13.69
CA LEU A 68 1.62 7.13 12.52
C LEU A 68 2.55 8.35 12.49
N GLN A 69 3.07 8.64 11.30
CA GLN A 69 3.89 9.83 11.03
C GLN A 69 3.07 10.93 10.38
N LYS A 70 2.26 10.59 9.38
CA LYS A 70 1.42 11.56 8.67
C LYS A 70 0.22 10.89 7.99
N MET A 71 -0.81 11.69 7.77
CA MET A 71 -1.96 11.34 6.93
C MET A 71 -2.08 12.34 5.79
N PHE A 72 -2.31 11.87 4.56
CA PHE A 72 -2.46 12.75 3.40
C PHE A 72 -3.39 12.14 2.35
N PHE A 73 -4.01 12.97 1.52
CA PHE A 73 -4.89 12.49 0.45
C PHE A 73 -4.08 12.10 -0.79
N SER A 74 -4.50 11.04 -1.47
CA SER A 74 -3.91 10.61 -2.75
C SER A 74 -4.99 10.39 -3.82
N ALA A 75 -4.67 10.79 -5.05
CA ALA A 75 -5.45 10.47 -6.24
C ALA A 75 -5.21 9.03 -6.71
N THR A 76 -4.06 8.45 -6.35
CA THR A 76 -3.65 7.09 -6.72
C THR A 76 -3.75 6.15 -5.52
N GLU A 77 -4.18 4.92 -5.78
CA GLU A 77 -4.18 3.86 -4.78
C GLU A 77 -2.73 3.58 -4.36
N THR A 78 -2.46 3.57 -3.06
CA THR A 78 -1.15 3.13 -2.57
C THR A 78 -1.02 1.64 -2.79
N GLY A 79 0.14 1.15 -3.21
CA GLY A 79 0.37 -0.27 -3.55
C GLY A 79 0.26 -1.28 -2.39
N ILE A 80 -0.26 -0.89 -1.23
CA ILE A 80 -0.48 -1.76 -0.06
C ILE A 80 -1.95 -1.63 0.36
N LYS A 81 -2.75 -2.64 -0.01
CA LYS A 81 -4.11 -2.84 0.50
C LYS A 81 -4.01 -3.21 1.98
N SER A 82 -4.76 -2.56 2.88
CA SER A 82 -4.94 -3.07 4.24
C SER A 82 -5.70 -4.40 4.15
N ILE A 83 -5.16 -5.44 4.79
CA ILE A 83 -5.69 -6.77 4.64
C ILE A 83 -6.24 -7.22 5.98
N GLY A 84 -7.57 -7.42 6.01
CA GLY A 84 -8.29 -7.93 7.18
C GLY A 84 -7.71 -9.25 7.68
N ASN A 85 -7.95 -9.50 8.97
CA ASN A 85 -7.34 -10.50 9.87
C ASN A 85 -7.45 -11.99 9.44
N ASP A 86 -8.00 -12.29 8.26
CA ASP A 86 -8.12 -13.65 7.68
C ASP A 86 -7.05 -13.96 6.62
N ASN A 87 -6.03 -13.11 6.51
CA ASN A 87 -5.03 -13.19 5.46
C ASN A 87 -3.62 -13.40 6.02
N ALA A 88 -2.73 -13.90 5.15
CA ALA A 88 -1.34 -14.08 5.50
C ALA A 88 -0.69 -12.76 5.95
N ALA A 89 -0.07 -12.77 7.13
CA ALA A 89 0.77 -11.70 7.63
C ALA A 89 2.24 -12.00 7.33
N PHE A 90 3.02 -10.95 7.03
CA PHE A 90 4.42 -11.06 6.63
C PHE A 90 5.29 -10.17 7.53
N SER A 91 6.46 -10.67 7.92
CA SER A 91 7.50 -9.89 8.59
C SER A 91 8.86 -10.24 7.98
N LEU A 92 9.74 -9.26 7.82
CA LEU A 92 11.09 -9.46 7.30
C LEU A 92 12.11 -9.05 8.37
N ASP A 93 12.99 -9.99 8.73
CA ASP A 93 14.15 -9.75 9.59
C ASP A 93 15.42 -10.12 8.82
N GLY A 94 16.18 -9.09 8.39
CA GLY A 94 17.31 -9.25 7.48
C GLY A 94 16.92 -9.94 6.17
N SER A 95 17.45 -11.15 5.95
CA SER A 95 17.14 -12.01 4.79
C SER A 95 16.05 -13.06 5.07
N THR A 96 15.39 -12.99 6.23
CA THR A 96 14.41 -13.99 6.68
C THR A 96 13.02 -13.42 6.62
N LEU A 97 12.21 -13.93 5.69
CA LEU A 97 10.79 -13.63 5.58
C LEU A 97 10.00 -14.65 6.41
N THR A 98 9.23 -14.14 7.36
CA THR A 98 8.31 -14.85 8.24
C THR A 98 6.89 -14.68 7.71
N ILE A 99 6.17 -15.79 7.49
CA ILE A 99 4.80 -15.80 6.98
C ILE A 99 3.89 -16.48 7.99
N ASN A 100 2.93 -15.74 8.55
CA ASN A 100 1.88 -16.29 9.41
C ASN A 100 0.56 -16.35 8.64
N ALA A 101 0.02 -17.56 8.42
CA ALA A 101 -1.23 -17.78 7.70
C ALA A 101 -1.86 -19.11 8.17
N PRO A 102 -3.12 -19.41 7.80
CA PRO A 102 -3.71 -20.72 8.09
C PRO A 102 -2.89 -21.88 7.50
N ALA A 103 -2.86 -23.00 8.21
CA ALA A 103 -2.21 -24.23 7.78
C ALA A 103 -2.73 -24.65 6.41
N GLY A 104 -1.83 -25.11 5.54
CA GLY A 104 -2.16 -25.40 4.15
C GLY A 104 -1.90 -24.26 3.18
N THR A 105 -1.76 -23.03 3.67
CA THR A 105 -1.43 -21.87 2.82
C THR A 105 -0.08 -22.07 2.13
N ILE A 106 -0.05 -21.86 0.82
CA ILE A 106 1.18 -21.86 0.02
C ILE A 106 1.63 -20.41 -0.16
N ALA A 107 2.83 -20.10 0.31
CA ALA A 107 3.50 -18.84 0.07
C ALA A 107 4.52 -18.99 -1.07
N LYS A 108 4.52 -18.04 -2.00
CA LYS A 108 5.39 -18.03 -3.19
C LYS A 108 6.12 -16.71 -3.27
N VAL A 109 7.43 -16.74 -3.54
CA VAL A 109 8.26 -15.54 -3.70
C VAL A 109 8.66 -15.41 -5.16
N TYR A 110 8.54 -14.21 -5.70
CA TYR A 110 8.82 -13.85 -7.08
C TYR A 110 9.88 -12.76 -7.16
N ASP A 111 10.72 -12.82 -8.18
CA ASP A 111 11.62 -11.72 -8.54
C ASP A 111 10.88 -10.61 -9.32
N THR A 112 11.59 -9.52 -9.64
CA THR A 112 11.05 -8.39 -10.41
C THR A 112 10.71 -8.72 -11.85
N LYS A 113 11.17 -9.86 -12.36
CA LYS A 113 10.82 -10.39 -13.69
C LYS A 113 9.59 -11.33 -13.62
N GLY A 114 8.97 -11.47 -12.45
CA GLY A 114 7.83 -12.35 -12.22
C GLY A 114 8.18 -13.84 -12.15
N ARG A 115 9.47 -14.20 -12.08
CA ARG A 115 9.88 -15.60 -11.92
C ARG A 115 9.74 -16.01 -10.47
N MET A 116 9.13 -17.16 -10.23
CA MET A 116 9.06 -17.74 -8.89
C MET A 116 10.43 -18.25 -8.47
N ILE A 117 10.94 -17.73 -7.35
CA ILE A 117 12.25 -18.06 -6.80
C ILE A 117 12.12 -19.11 -5.70
N MET A 118 11.08 -19.03 -4.87
CA MET A 118 10.83 -19.98 -3.77
C MET A 118 9.33 -20.19 -3.54
N SER A 119 9.00 -21.35 -2.95
CA SER A 119 7.66 -21.66 -2.46
C SER A 119 7.78 -22.42 -1.14
N THR A 120 6.95 -22.08 -0.16
CA THR A 120 6.85 -22.79 1.12
C THR A 120 5.40 -22.96 1.53
N LYS A 121 5.11 -24.01 2.30
CA LYS A 121 3.76 -24.29 2.81
C LYS A 121 3.75 -24.02 4.31
N VAL A 122 2.74 -23.31 4.79
CA VAL A 122 2.50 -23.18 6.24
C VAL A 122 1.97 -24.51 6.75
N THR A 123 2.71 -25.16 7.65
CA THR A 123 2.44 -26.53 8.11
C THR A 123 1.54 -26.58 9.34
N THR A 124 1.47 -25.50 10.12
CA THR A 124 0.72 -25.44 11.38
C THR A 124 0.19 -24.03 11.59
N ASP A 125 -1.05 -23.90 12.04
CA ASP A 125 -1.63 -22.62 12.40
C ASP A 125 -0.77 -21.93 13.47
N GLY A 126 -0.46 -20.65 13.25
CA GLY A 126 0.32 -19.84 14.19
C GLY A 126 1.82 -20.19 14.27
N LYS A 127 2.32 -21.18 13.53
CA LYS A 127 3.77 -21.38 13.33
C LYS A 127 4.19 -20.78 12.00
N PRO A 128 5.01 -19.72 12.00
CA PRO A 128 5.35 -19.06 10.76
C PRO A 128 6.17 -19.95 9.83
N ALA A 129 5.86 -19.91 8.54
CA ALA A 129 6.78 -20.44 7.54
C ALA A 129 7.92 -19.45 7.33
N LEU A 130 9.14 -19.97 7.23
CA LEU A 130 10.34 -19.18 7.02
C LEU A 130 10.82 -19.34 5.58
N ILE A 131 11.21 -18.22 4.99
CA ILE A 131 11.97 -18.15 3.74
C ILE A 131 13.27 -17.42 4.05
N ASN A 132 14.38 -18.14 3.95
CA ASN A 132 15.73 -17.65 4.19
C ASN A 132 16.55 -17.68 2.89
N THR A 133 17.78 -17.16 2.92
CA THR A 133 18.79 -17.26 1.84
C THR A 133 18.48 -16.53 0.52
N LEU A 134 17.51 -15.61 0.53
CA LEU A 134 17.31 -14.70 -0.60
C LEU A 134 18.53 -13.77 -0.73
N GLN A 135 19.03 -13.60 -1.95
CA GLN A 135 20.06 -12.62 -2.25
C GLN A 135 19.52 -11.19 -2.05
N PRO A 136 20.37 -10.18 -1.79
CA PRO A 136 19.94 -8.80 -1.76
C PRO A 136 19.19 -8.41 -3.04
N GLY A 137 18.04 -7.78 -2.89
CA GLY A 137 17.16 -7.50 -4.03
C GLY A 137 15.71 -7.22 -3.66
N ILE A 138 14.93 -6.92 -4.69
CA ILE A 138 13.49 -6.65 -4.58
C ILE A 138 12.71 -7.91 -4.94
N TYR A 139 11.76 -8.26 -4.08
CA TYR A 139 10.93 -9.44 -4.25
C TYR A 139 9.46 -9.13 -3.98
N VAL A 140 8.58 -10.00 -4.47
CA VAL A 140 7.16 -10.03 -4.12
C VAL A 140 6.85 -11.39 -3.51
N VAL A 141 6.28 -11.43 -2.31
CA VAL A 141 5.69 -12.65 -1.74
C VAL A 141 4.19 -12.63 -1.97
N LYS A 142 3.60 -13.77 -2.33
CA LYS A 142 2.16 -14.00 -2.36
C LYS A 142 1.82 -15.18 -1.47
N ALA A 143 0.89 -15.01 -0.55
CA ALA A 143 0.30 -16.10 0.24
C ALA A 143 -1.18 -15.81 0.50
N ALA A 144 -2.01 -16.84 0.41
CA ALA A 144 -3.47 -16.68 0.39
C ALA A 144 -3.89 -15.57 -0.63
N GLN A 145 -4.72 -14.62 -0.20
CA GLN A 145 -5.17 -13.49 -1.03
C GLN A 145 -4.28 -12.24 -0.89
N THR A 146 -3.10 -12.39 -0.28
CA THR A 146 -2.17 -11.27 -0.04
C THR A 146 -0.95 -11.34 -0.93
N SER A 147 -0.47 -10.18 -1.35
CA SER A 147 0.89 -10.03 -1.85
C SER A 147 1.58 -8.82 -1.22
N LEU A 148 2.88 -8.95 -0.93
CA LEU A 148 3.71 -7.90 -0.35
C LEU A 148 5.02 -7.79 -1.15
N LYS A 149 5.41 -6.57 -1.50
CA LYS A 149 6.75 -6.26 -1.99
C LYS A 149 7.69 -6.02 -0.80
N PHE A 150 8.87 -6.64 -0.82
CA PHE A 150 9.88 -6.44 0.20
C PHE A 150 11.28 -6.34 -0.41
N ILE A 151 12.22 -5.80 0.35
CA ILE A 151 13.62 -5.59 -0.06
C ILE A 151 14.48 -6.37 0.91
N VAL A 152 15.26 -7.31 0.39
CA VAL A 152 16.34 -7.96 1.15
C VAL A 152 17.58 -7.09 0.99
N LYS A 153 18.19 -6.69 2.11
CA LYS A 153 19.40 -5.88 2.15
C LYS A 153 20.65 -6.74 2.16
#